data_AF-A0A9D9ST68-F1
#
_entry.id   AF-A0A9D9ST68-F1
#
_cell.length_a   1.000
_cell.length_b   1.000
_cell.length_c   1.000
_cell.angle_alpha   90.00
_cell.angle_beta   90.00
_cell.angle_gamma   90.00
#
_symmetry.space_group_name_H-M   'P 1'
#
loop_
_entity.id
_entity.type
_entity.pdbx_description
1 polymer ?
#
loop_
_entity_poly.entity_id
_entity_poly.type
_entity_poly.pdbx_seq_one_letter_code
_entity_poly.pdbx_strand_id
1 'polypeptide(L)'
;MKLRNTPLAPNAAGRLGFRQLLQELRIVSRYNGLWGPGMLLLRNVSMVWKTAILLVVLSLPTLMLLTHYARSQMERVHALDRRVETLDSILRATDLALALQEQRGALARHLLGLASAGAAATADKAPAAGETAAQWQFLEAVLAQRGPQGAELLRELSAHRRADPASTNDVPAQLQQLARLQSLLDRAEQLLVDDLGGTSHMDPLLRSTLVGLVMPAPRLIAAAERAAQLLVDPRWQGQLTSQRLHESALAQGQAAQVMQQMRQTLQSPVSRELGPAREQALTALASIERSMNRLAHYSNTDPRVSSVDALPPLLPQLLRGVQQLRAAALTSMREHVLAQRHDTVQELILDGALLLGCALLGVYTLVCSYRVIHGGLVVLRSHAARMADGDFSQIPQPRGHDEV
;
A
#
# COMPACT_ATOMS: atom_id res chain seq x y z
N MET A 1 91.33 19.73 -24.14
CA MET A 1 90.19 20.67 -24.10
C MET A 1 89.08 20.05 -23.28
N LYS A 2 88.86 20.53 -22.05
CA LYS A 2 87.82 20.06 -21.11
C LYS A 2 86.51 20.78 -21.43
N LEU A 3 85.50 20.06 -21.94
CA LEU A 3 84.13 20.58 -22.02
C LEU A 3 83.44 20.36 -20.66
N ARG A 4 83.06 21.47 -20.03
CA ARG A 4 82.35 21.52 -18.75
C ARG A 4 80.93 20.97 -18.93
N ASN A 5 80.59 19.96 -18.13
CA ASN A 5 79.21 19.61 -17.80
C ASN A 5 78.60 20.76 -16.98
N THR A 6 77.66 21.50 -17.56
CA THR A 6 76.72 22.34 -16.83
C THR A 6 75.51 21.50 -16.41
N PRO A 7 75.19 21.41 -15.11
CA PRO A 7 73.97 20.74 -14.66
C PRO A 7 72.76 21.61 -15.03
N LEU A 8 71.81 21.03 -15.76
CA LEU A 8 70.48 21.60 -15.98
C LEU A 8 69.78 21.71 -14.61
N ALA A 9 69.50 22.95 -14.21
CA ALA A 9 68.71 23.26 -13.04
C ALA A 9 67.29 22.67 -13.18
N PRO A 10 66.76 21.95 -12.17
CA PRO A 10 65.34 21.68 -12.08
C PRO A 10 64.65 22.98 -11.67
N ASN A 11 63.40 23.19 -12.11
CA ASN A 11 62.44 24.23 -11.64
C ASN A 11 62.03 25.36 -12.62
N ALA A 12 62.16 25.17 -13.95
CA ALA A 12 61.50 26.04 -14.95
C ALA A 12 60.40 25.33 -15.78
N ALA A 13 60.03 24.09 -15.44
CA ALA A 13 59.12 23.27 -16.25
C ALA A 13 57.62 23.61 -16.11
N GLY A 14 57.22 24.39 -15.10
CA GLY A 14 55.80 24.62 -14.80
C GLY A 14 55.09 25.71 -15.62
N ARG A 15 55.80 26.76 -16.08
CA ARG A 15 55.18 27.93 -16.74
C ARG A 15 55.30 27.96 -18.27
N LEU A 16 56.28 27.26 -18.83
CA LEU A 16 56.43 27.10 -20.29
C LEU A 16 55.39 26.14 -20.88
N GLY A 17 54.96 25.13 -20.09
CA GLY A 17 53.98 24.13 -20.54
C GLY A 17 52.63 24.73 -20.92
N PHE A 18 52.13 25.76 -20.22
CA PHE A 18 50.78 26.28 -20.43
C PHE A 18 50.61 27.06 -21.75
N ARG A 19 51.59 27.91 -22.12
CA ARG A 19 51.56 28.64 -23.39
C ARG A 19 51.72 27.70 -24.59
N GLN A 20 52.54 26.65 -24.45
CA GLN A 20 52.75 25.64 -25.47
C GLN A 20 51.50 24.75 -25.64
N LEU A 21 50.84 24.40 -24.53
CA LEU A 21 49.52 23.74 -24.52
C LEU A 21 48.46 24.57 -25.25
N LEU A 22 48.40 25.89 -25.00
CA LEU A 22 47.45 26.78 -25.66
C LEU A 22 47.69 26.90 -27.17
N GLN A 23 48.95 26.90 -27.62
CA GLN A 23 49.28 26.88 -29.05
C GLN A 23 48.89 25.56 -29.72
N GLU A 24 49.19 24.41 -29.11
CA GLU A 24 48.74 23.11 -29.63
C GLU A 24 47.20 23.01 -29.63
N LEU A 25 46.52 23.49 -28.58
CA LEU A 25 45.06 23.59 -28.54
C LEU A 25 44.51 24.40 -29.71
N ARG A 26 45.12 25.53 -30.04
CA ARG A 26 44.68 26.41 -31.13
C ARG A 26 44.87 25.77 -32.51
N ILE A 27 45.93 24.98 -32.69
CA ILE A 27 46.20 24.26 -33.94
C ILE A 27 45.24 23.07 -34.06
N VAL A 28 45.12 22.23 -33.03
CA VAL A 28 44.27 21.03 -33.06
C VAL A 28 42.78 21.38 -33.12
N SER A 29 42.33 22.43 -32.43
CA SER A 29 40.93 22.91 -32.52
C SER A 29 40.58 23.54 -33.87
N ARG A 30 41.56 24.09 -34.61
CA ARG A 30 41.32 24.58 -35.99
C ARG A 30 40.95 23.47 -36.95
N TYR A 31 41.54 22.28 -36.79
CA TYR A 31 41.29 21.13 -37.67
C TYR A 31 40.16 20.22 -37.17
N ASN A 32 39.95 20.14 -35.85
CA ASN A 32 39.01 19.19 -35.23
C ASN A 32 37.80 19.86 -34.55
N GLY A 33 37.70 21.19 -34.64
CA GLY A 33 36.60 21.96 -34.07
C GLY A 33 36.46 21.79 -32.55
N LEU A 34 35.20 21.61 -32.10
CA LEU A 34 34.83 21.46 -30.69
C LEU A 34 35.51 20.24 -30.00
N TRP A 35 35.97 19.26 -30.78
CA TRP A 35 36.59 18.02 -30.28
C TRP A 35 38.10 18.16 -30.02
N GLY A 36 38.72 19.26 -30.44
CA GLY A 36 40.17 19.49 -30.31
C GLY A 36 40.73 19.36 -28.89
N PRO A 37 40.08 19.93 -27.84
CA PRO A 37 40.53 19.78 -26.46
C PRO A 37 40.50 18.33 -25.98
N GLY A 38 39.44 17.58 -26.34
CA GLY A 38 39.26 16.18 -25.95
C GLY A 38 40.32 15.26 -26.56
N MET A 39 40.67 15.50 -27.84
CA MET A 39 41.73 14.73 -28.50
C MET A 39 43.11 14.95 -27.88
N LEU A 40 43.44 16.18 -27.46
CA LEU A 40 44.70 16.47 -26.79
C LEU A 40 44.78 15.80 -25.41
N LEU A 41 43.69 15.83 -24.64
CA LEU A 41 43.57 15.15 -23.35
C LEU A 41 43.77 13.64 -23.49
N LEU A 42 43.21 13.03 -24.54
CA LEU A 42 43.34 11.60 -24.80
C LEU A 42 44.66 11.23 -25.51
N ARG A 43 45.44 12.18 -26.06
CA ARG A 43 46.65 11.87 -26.84
C ARG A 43 47.74 11.19 -26.01
N ASN A 44 47.89 11.59 -24.74
CA ASN A 44 48.95 11.09 -23.84
C ASN A 44 48.47 10.03 -22.84
N VAL A 45 47.22 9.59 -22.96
CA VAL A 45 46.60 8.63 -22.04
C VAL A 45 46.70 7.22 -22.64
N SER A 46 47.08 6.23 -21.83
CA SER A 46 47.15 4.84 -22.29
C SER A 46 45.77 4.35 -22.73
N MET A 47 45.72 3.39 -23.65
CA MET A 47 44.44 2.92 -24.19
C MET A 47 43.50 2.39 -23.08
N VAL A 48 44.06 1.73 -22.06
CA VAL A 48 43.31 1.27 -20.86
C VAL A 48 42.51 2.41 -20.22
N TRP A 49 43.16 3.55 -20.00
CA TRP A 49 42.53 4.69 -19.34
C TRP A 49 41.46 5.37 -20.22
N LYS A 50 41.65 5.41 -21.55
CA LYS A 50 40.61 5.91 -22.46
C LYS A 50 39.34 5.08 -22.35
N THR A 51 39.52 3.76 -22.34
CA THR A 51 38.41 2.82 -22.22
C THR A 51 37.73 2.91 -20.85
N ALA A 52 38.51 3.06 -19.77
CA ALA A 52 37.97 3.24 -18.41
C ALA A 52 37.17 4.55 -18.27
N ILE A 53 37.65 5.66 -18.85
CA ILE A 53 36.93 6.94 -18.84
C ILE A 53 35.60 6.80 -19.57
N LEU A 54 35.60 6.15 -20.75
CA LEU A 54 34.38 5.95 -21.53
C LEU A 54 33.36 5.09 -20.77
N LEU A 55 33.83 4.01 -20.13
CA LEU A 55 33.01 3.17 -19.26
C LEU A 55 32.38 3.97 -18.11
N VAL A 56 33.16 4.77 -17.40
CA VAL A 56 32.68 5.60 -16.28
C VAL A 56 31.66 6.64 -16.76
N VAL A 57 31.95 7.35 -17.85
CA VAL A 57 31.05 8.39 -18.38
C VAL A 57 29.71 7.81 -18.85
N LEU A 58 29.71 6.60 -19.41
CA LEU A 58 28.49 5.93 -19.85
C LEU A 58 27.72 5.24 -18.69
N SER A 59 28.45 4.68 -17.72
CA SER A 59 27.86 4.00 -16.56
C SER A 59 27.28 4.94 -15.52
N LEU A 60 27.81 6.16 -15.40
CA LEU A 60 27.39 7.07 -14.33
C LEU A 60 25.94 7.57 -14.48
N PRO A 61 25.47 8.05 -15.66
CA PRO A 61 24.07 8.45 -15.85
C PRO A 61 23.10 7.26 -15.73
N THR A 62 23.49 6.09 -16.23
CA THR A 62 22.66 4.88 -16.15
C THR A 62 22.49 4.41 -14.71
N LEU A 63 23.56 4.45 -13.91
CA LEU A 63 23.50 4.15 -12.47
C LEU A 63 22.69 5.20 -11.70
N MET A 64 22.79 6.49 -12.07
CA MET A 64 21.96 7.54 -11.47
C MET A 64 20.47 7.33 -11.77
N LEU A 65 20.10 6.98 -13.00
CA LEU A 65 18.72 6.67 -13.37
C LEU A 65 18.21 5.41 -12.65
N LEU A 66 19.03 4.36 -12.57
CA LEU A 66 18.67 3.13 -11.86
C LEU A 66 18.43 3.39 -10.37
N THR A 67 19.30 4.14 -9.71
CA THR A 67 19.15 4.45 -8.28
C THR A 67 17.91 5.31 -8.02
N HIS A 68 17.59 6.26 -8.91
CA HIS A 68 16.35 7.03 -8.83
C HIS A 68 15.11 6.14 -9.02
N TYR A 69 15.12 5.28 -10.03
CA TYR A 69 14.04 4.32 -10.29
C TYR A 69 13.83 3.36 -9.11
N ALA A 70 14.91 2.76 -8.60
CA ALA A 70 14.85 1.85 -7.47
C ALA A 70 14.31 2.54 -6.20
N ARG A 71 14.71 3.80 -5.93
CA ARG A 71 14.14 4.58 -4.82
C ARG A 71 12.65 4.82 -5.01
N SER A 72 12.23 5.23 -6.22
CA SER A 72 10.81 5.44 -6.51
C SER A 72 9.98 4.16 -6.35
N GLN A 73 10.51 3.01 -6.77
CA GLN A 73 9.81 1.72 -6.59
C GLN A 73 9.79 1.29 -5.11
N MET A 74 10.88 1.50 -4.37
CA MET A 74 10.92 1.21 -2.93
C MET A 74 9.91 2.06 -2.15
N GLU A 75 9.77 3.33 -2.49
CA GLU A 75 8.75 4.23 -1.93
C GLU A 75 7.32 3.71 -2.21
N ARG A 76 7.07 3.17 -3.42
CA ARG A 76 5.79 2.53 -3.75
C ARG A 76 5.54 1.27 -2.94
N VAL A 77 6.53 0.39 -2.79
CA VAL A 77 6.43 -0.82 -1.96
C VAL A 77 6.12 -0.45 -0.50
N HIS A 78 6.83 0.53 0.06
CA HIS A 78 6.55 1.03 1.41
C HIS A 78 5.15 1.62 1.56
N ALA A 79 4.65 2.32 0.53
CA ALA A 79 3.27 2.82 0.53
C ALA A 79 2.25 1.66 0.51
N LEU A 80 2.51 0.59 -0.26
CA LEU A 80 1.68 -0.61 -0.28
C LEU A 80 1.72 -1.36 1.06
N ASP A 81 2.88 -1.49 1.69
CA ASP A 81 3.03 -2.10 3.02
C ASP A 81 2.18 -1.36 4.06
N ARG A 82 2.22 -0.02 4.08
CA ARG A 82 1.37 0.80 4.96
C ARG A 82 -0.12 0.61 4.69
N ARG A 83 -0.52 0.41 3.42
CA ARG A 83 -1.91 0.14 3.06
C ARG A 83 -2.37 -1.22 3.59
N VAL A 84 -1.55 -2.26 3.45
CA VAL A 84 -1.85 -3.58 4.02
C VAL A 84 -1.99 -3.51 5.53
N GLU A 85 -1.06 -2.84 6.21
CA GLU A 85 -1.12 -2.65 7.66
C GLU A 85 -2.39 -1.91 8.09
N THR A 86 -2.75 -0.85 7.36
CA THR A 86 -3.99 -0.10 7.62
C THR A 86 -5.23 -0.96 7.40
N LEU A 87 -5.28 -1.76 6.33
CA LEU A 87 -6.39 -2.70 6.10
C LEU A 87 -6.49 -3.77 7.19
N ASP A 88 -5.37 -4.32 7.66
CA ASP A 88 -5.36 -5.27 8.78
C ASP A 88 -5.88 -4.61 10.07
N SER A 89 -5.53 -3.34 10.28
CA SER A 89 -6.04 -2.57 11.42
C SER A 89 -7.54 -2.30 11.35
N ILE A 90 -8.06 -2.01 10.16
CA ILE A 90 -9.51 -1.83 9.95
C ILE A 90 -10.23 -3.17 10.19
N LEU A 91 -9.74 -4.29 9.65
CA LEU A 91 -10.31 -5.62 9.89
C LEU A 91 -10.42 -5.93 11.39
N ARG A 92 -9.34 -5.76 12.15
CA ARG A 92 -9.34 -6.01 13.60
C ARG A 92 -10.26 -5.06 14.37
N ALA A 93 -10.31 -3.78 14.00
CA ALA A 93 -11.25 -2.82 14.59
C ALA A 93 -12.70 -3.23 14.33
N THR A 94 -12.96 -3.78 13.14
CA THR A 94 -14.28 -4.31 12.74
C THR A 94 -14.72 -5.47 13.64
N ASP A 95 -13.83 -6.45 13.83
CA ASP A 95 -14.11 -7.63 14.67
C ASP A 95 -14.41 -7.23 16.11
N LEU A 96 -13.67 -6.25 16.61
CA LEU A 96 -13.86 -5.72 17.96
C LEU A 96 -15.17 -4.93 18.11
N ALA A 97 -15.54 -4.14 17.09
CA ALA A 97 -16.83 -3.46 17.04
C ALA A 97 -17.99 -4.47 17.04
N LEU A 98 -17.85 -5.58 16.31
CA LEU A 98 -18.83 -6.67 16.31
C LEU A 98 -18.97 -7.31 17.71
N ALA A 99 -17.85 -7.64 18.36
CA ALA A 99 -17.87 -8.24 19.69
C ALA A 99 -18.62 -7.37 20.71
N LEU A 100 -18.36 -6.06 20.70
CA LEU A 100 -19.07 -5.10 21.56
C LEU A 100 -20.55 -4.99 21.21
N GLN A 101 -20.89 -5.06 19.93
CA GLN A 101 -22.27 -4.98 19.48
C GLN A 101 -23.07 -6.23 19.85
N GLU A 102 -22.47 -7.42 19.78
CA GLU A 102 -23.06 -8.65 20.28
C GLU A 102 -23.28 -8.59 21.80
N GLN A 103 -22.32 -8.05 22.55
CA GLN A 103 -22.44 -7.82 24.00
C GLN A 103 -23.58 -6.84 24.32
N ARG A 104 -23.66 -5.71 23.60
CA ARG A 104 -24.75 -4.73 23.75
C ARG A 104 -26.11 -5.34 23.43
N GLY A 105 -26.20 -6.14 22.37
CA GLY A 105 -27.42 -6.85 22.00
C GLY A 105 -27.83 -7.94 23.00
N ALA A 106 -26.87 -8.59 23.67
CA ALA A 106 -27.16 -9.52 24.76
C ALA A 106 -27.72 -8.79 25.99
N LEU A 107 -27.11 -7.68 26.42
CA LEU A 107 -27.57 -6.88 27.55
C LEU A 107 -28.94 -6.24 27.31
N ALA A 108 -29.20 -5.74 26.09
CA ALA A 108 -30.51 -5.22 25.73
C ALA A 108 -31.59 -6.29 25.88
N ARG A 109 -31.35 -7.52 25.38
CA ARG A 109 -32.29 -8.64 25.54
C ARG A 109 -32.54 -9.00 27.01
N HIS A 110 -31.51 -8.93 27.85
CA HIS A 110 -31.64 -9.13 29.29
C HIS A 110 -32.56 -8.09 29.94
N LEU A 111 -32.36 -6.81 29.62
CA LEU A 111 -33.20 -5.71 30.13
C LEU A 111 -34.67 -5.84 29.76
N LEU A 112 -34.93 -6.39 28.58
CA LEU A 112 -36.27 -6.53 28.05
C LEU A 112 -37.00 -7.79 28.56
N GLY A 113 -36.35 -8.57 29.44
CA GLY A 113 -36.89 -9.84 29.96
C GLY A 113 -36.97 -10.95 28.91
N LEU A 114 -36.25 -10.79 27.79
CA LEU A 114 -36.30 -11.68 26.62
C LEU A 114 -35.20 -12.73 26.63
N ALA A 115 -34.28 -12.63 27.58
CA ALA A 115 -33.20 -13.58 27.78
C ALA A 115 -33.71 -14.74 28.66
N SER A 116 -33.74 -15.95 28.12
CA SER A 116 -33.83 -17.15 28.95
C SER A 116 -32.54 -17.29 29.78
N ALA A 117 -32.60 -17.97 30.93
CA ALA A 117 -31.47 -18.14 31.86
C ALA A 117 -30.16 -18.66 31.20
N GLY A 118 -30.24 -19.28 30.01
CA GLY A 118 -29.07 -19.71 29.22
C GLY A 118 -28.37 -18.60 28.42
N ALA A 119 -29.01 -17.46 28.13
CA ALA A 119 -28.41 -16.34 27.41
C ALA A 119 -27.48 -15.48 28.29
N ALA A 120 -27.68 -15.51 29.62
CA ALA A 120 -26.72 -14.98 30.59
C ALA A 120 -25.42 -15.82 30.62
N ALA A 121 -25.54 -17.15 30.45
CA ALA A 121 -24.39 -18.05 30.37
C ALA A 121 -23.58 -17.92 29.04
N THR A 122 -24.15 -17.34 27.99
CA THR A 122 -23.38 -16.97 26.78
C THR A 122 -22.79 -15.57 26.85
N ALA A 123 -23.28 -14.67 27.71
CA ALA A 123 -22.58 -13.43 28.05
C ALA A 123 -21.27 -13.70 28.82
N ASP A 124 -21.23 -14.82 29.57
CA ASP A 124 -20.04 -15.35 30.24
C ASP A 124 -19.04 -16.00 29.26
N LYS A 125 -19.48 -16.26 28.01
CA LYS A 125 -18.63 -16.60 26.85
C LYS A 125 -18.40 -15.37 25.96
N ALA A 126 -18.13 -14.22 26.56
CA ALA A 126 -17.45 -13.16 25.80
C ALA A 126 -16.20 -13.76 25.14
N PRO A 127 -15.90 -13.43 23.87
CA PRO A 127 -14.72 -13.95 23.17
C PRO A 127 -13.52 -13.80 24.10
N ALA A 128 -12.83 -14.93 24.35
CA ALA A 128 -11.86 -15.12 25.42
C ALA A 128 -11.21 -13.80 25.81
N ALA A 129 -11.39 -13.32 27.05
CA ALA A 129 -10.97 -11.98 27.49
C ALA A 129 -9.52 -11.61 27.08
N GLY A 130 -8.67 -12.60 26.81
CA GLY A 130 -7.34 -12.42 26.22
C GLY A 130 -7.32 -11.99 24.74
N GLU A 131 -8.17 -12.53 23.85
CA GLU A 131 -8.22 -12.17 22.43
C GLU A 131 -8.72 -10.74 22.23
N THR A 132 -9.78 -10.35 22.95
CA THR A 132 -10.29 -8.97 22.93
C THR A 132 -9.26 -8.01 23.53
N ALA A 133 -8.57 -8.38 24.61
CA ALA A 133 -7.50 -7.56 25.16
C ALA A 133 -6.34 -7.32 24.18
N ALA A 134 -5.94 -8.36 23.43
CA ALA A 134 -4.89 -8.24 22.41
C ALA A 134 -5.33 -7.35 21.23
N GLN A 135 -6.57 -7.48 20.76
CA GLN A 135 -7.14 -6.62 19.73
C GLN A 135 -7.20 -5.15 20.17
N TRP A 136 -7.59 -4.90 21.43
CA TRP A 136 -7.56 -3.56 22.00
C TRP A 136 -6.15 -2.98 22.07
N GLN A 137 -5.17 -3.73 22.59
CA GLN A 137 -3.77 -3.29 22.66
C GLN A 137 -3.21 -2.96 21.28
N PHE A 138 -3.55 -3.77 20.29
CA PHE A 138 -3.18 -3.52 18.91
C PHE A 138 -3.79 -2.20 18.39
N LEU A 139 -5.10 -2.00 18.61
CA LEU A 139 -5.77 -0.76 18.19
C LEU A 139 -5.16 0.48 18.89
N GLU A 140 -4.87 0.37 20.19
CA GLU A 140 -4.22 1.44 20.95
C GLU A 140 -2.84 1.78 20.37
N ALA A 141 -2.04 0.76 20.01
CA ALA A 141 -0.74 0.95 19.39
C ALA A 141 -0.84 1.59 17.99
N VAL A 142 -1.83 1.21 17.18
CA VAL A 142 -2.06 1.80 15.86
C VAL A 142 -2.49 3.26 15.99
N LEU A 143 -3.45 3.58 16.85
CA LEU A 143 -3.94 4.94 17.05
C LEU A 143 -2.85 5.88 17.57
N ALA A 144 -1.94 5.39 18.43
CA ALA A 144 -0.80 6.16 18.90
C ALA A 144 0.13 6.63 17.77
N GLN A 145 0.18 5.91 16.65
CA GLN A 145 1.02 6.25 15.50
C GLN A 145 0.36 7.25 14.53
N ARG A 146 -0.94 7.52 14.66
CA ARG A 146 -1.73 8.37 13.73
C ARG A 146 -1.80 9.85 14.12
N GLY A 147 -0.78 10.34 14.83
CA GLY A 147 -0.64 11.77 15.17
C GLY A 147 -1.63 12.26 16.24
N PRO A 148 -1.99 13.56 16.24
CA PRO A 148 -2.72 14.18 17.34
C PRO A 148 -4.17 13.69 17.47
N GLN A 149 -4.86 13.46 16.34
CA GLN A 149 -6.23 12.95 16.34
C GLN A 149 -6.31 11.52 16.89
N GLY A 150 -5.36 10.66 16.51
CA GLY A 150 -5.24 9.31 17.07
C GLY A 150 -4.94 9.33 18.57
N ALA A 151 -4.05 10.22 19.03
CA ALA A 151 -3.75 10.38 20.44
C ALA A 151 -4.94 10.88 21.28
N GLU A 152 -5.78 11.75 20.73
CA GLU A 152 -7.01 12.22 21.39
C GLU A 152 -8.03 11.09 21.52
N LEU A 153 -8.33 10.37 20.43
CA LEU A 153 -9.21 9.20 20.45
C LEU A 153 -8.72 8.13 21.41
N LEU A 154 -7.41 7.87 21.44
CA LEU A 154 -6.79 6.92 22.36
C LEU A 154 -7.04 7.30 23.83
N ARG A 155 -6.95 8.59 24.18
CA ARG A 155 -7.26 9.06 25.54
C ARG A 155 -8.72 8.85 25.89
N GLU A 156 -9.63 9.21 24.98
CA GLU A 156 -11.08 9.02 25.20
C GLU A 156 -11.44 7.55 25.37
N LEU A 157 -10.89 6.70 24.50
CA LEU A 157 -11.16 5.27 24.46
C LEU A 157 -10.60 4.57 25.70
N SER A 158 -9.36 4.87 26.09
CA SER A 158 -8.75 4.32 27.31
C SER A 158 -9.47 4.79 28.58
N ALA A 159 -9.98 6.03 28.62
CA ALA A 159 -10.78 6.51 29.75
C ALA A 159 -12.10 5.73 29.89
N HIS A 160 -12.80 5.49 28.78
CA HIS A 160 -14.07 4.74 28.79
C HIS A 160 -13.91 3.24 29.00
N ARG A 161 -12.75 2.67 28.66
CA ARG A 161 -12.41 1.26 28.90
C ARG A 161 -12.07 0.98 30.35
N ARG A 162 -11.38 1.90 31.04
CA ARG A 162 -10.99 1.73 32.46
C ARG A 162 -12.18 1.81 33.42
N ALA A 163 -13.22 2.54 33.02
CA ALA A 163 -14.52 2.40 33.66
C ALA A 163 -15.04 1.01 33.28
N ASP A 164 -14.90 0.01 34.15
CA ASP A 164 -15.37 -1.33 33.82
C ASP A 164 -16.91 -1.32 33.74
N PRO A 165 -17.54 -1.58 32.56
CA PRO A 165 -18.99 -1.56 32.45
C PRO A 165 -19.63 -2.59 33.38
N ALA A 166 -18.95 -3.69 33.71
CA ALA A 166 -19.46 -4.72 34.61
C ALA A 166 -19.52 -4.27 36.09
N SER A 167 -18.82 -3.20 36.46
CA SER A 167 -18.78 -2.72 37.85
C SER A 167 -20.06 -2.00 38.30
N THR A 168 -20.86 -1.51 37.35
CA THR A 168 -22.15 -0.85 37.61
C THR A 168 -23.29 -1.85 37.52
N ASN A 169 -24.05 -2.04 38.60
CA ASN A 169 -25.29 -2.85 38.59
C ASN A 169 -26.44 -2.21 37.77
N ASP A 170 -26.25 -0.99 37.25
CA ASP A 170 -27.24 -0.24 36.49
C ASP A 170 -27.12 -0.54 34.98
N VAL A 171 -27.94 -1.47 34.49
CA VAL A 171 -27.88 -1.94 33.09
C VAL A 171 -28.12 -0.83 32.05
N PRO A 172 -29.02 0.16 32.26
CA PRO A 172 -29.10 1.38 31.44
C PRO A 172 -27.76 2.12 31.31
N ALA A 173 -27.01 2.28 32.40
CA ALA A 173 -25.70 2.91 32.37
C ALA A 173 -24.68 2.07 31.59
N GLN A 174 -24.71 0.73 31.75
CA GLN A 174 -23.87 -0.19 30.96
C GLN A 174 -24.14 -0.07 29.45
N LEU A 175 -25.41 -0.04 29.06
CA LEU A 175 -25.80 0.13 27.65
C LEU A 175 -25.32 1.46 27.08
N GLN A 176 -25.43 2.55 27.86
CA GLN A 176 -24.97 3.87 27.43
C GLN A 176 -23.45 3.88 27.27
N GLN A 177 -22.72 3.22 28.16
CA GLN A 177 -21.26 3.11 28.08
C GLN A 177 -20.80 2.30 26.87
N LEU A 178 -21.44 1.15 26.61
CA LEU A 178 -21.16 0.35 25.40
C LEU A 178 -21.47 1.12 24.12
N ALA A 179 -22.58 1.88 24.08
CA ALA A 179 -22.91 2.73 22.94
C ALA A 179 -21.85 3.82 22.71
N ARG A 180 -21.29 4.41 23.78
CA ARG A 180 -20.17 5.36 23.68
C ARG A 180 -18.91 4.69 23.14
N LEU A 181 -18.51 3.54 23.68
CA LEU A 181 -17.36 2.78 23.18
C LEU A 181 -17.50 2.43 21.69
N GLN A 182 -18.68 2.00 21.27
CA GLN A 182 -18.98 1.73 19.86
C GLN A 182 -18.81 2.98 18.99
N SER A 183 -19.33 4.14 19.43
CA SER A 183 -19.15 5.40 18.69
C SER A 183 -17.70 5.86 18.59
N LEU A 184 -16.88 5.57 19.60
CA LEU A 184 -15.44 5.87 19.58
C LEU A 184 -14.70 4.94 18.61
N LEU A 185 -15.12 3.68 18.51
CA LEU A 185 -14.59 2.75 17.52
C LEU A 185 -14.98 3.11 16.10
N ASP A 186 -16.22 3.54 15.88
CA ASP A 186 -16.66 4.03 14.57
C ASP A 186 -15.81 5.24 14.13
N ARG A 187 -15.46 6.14 15.07
CA ARG A 187 -14.54 7.26 14.80
C ARG A 187 -13.11 6.80 14.53
N ALA A 188 -12.61 5.83 15.31
CA ALA A 188 -11.29 5.25 15.09
C ALA A 188 -11.19 4.59 13.71
N GLU A 189 -12.21 3.83 13.33
CA GLU A 189 -12.33 3.26 11.99
C GLU A 189 -12.37 4.33 10.92
N GLN A 190 -13.20 5.37 11.09
CA GLN A 190 -13.28 6.46 10.12
C GLN A 190 -11.91 7.14 9.93
N LEU A 191 -11.17 7.36 11.01
CA LEU A 191 -9.81 7.90 10.94
C LEU A 191 -8.84 6.96 10.19
N LEU A 192 -8.96 5.64 10.37
CA LEU A 192 -8.15 4.66 9.63
C LEU A 192 -8.52 4.64 8.13
N VAL A 193 -9.81 4.76 7.81
CA VAL A 193 -10.29 4.86 6.42
C VAL A 193 -9.87 6.18 5.77
N ASP A 194 -9.92 7.29 6.52
CA ASP A 194 -9.48 8.60 6.03
C ASP A 194 -7.96 8.61 5.77
N ASP A 195 -7.16 7.95 6.60
CA ASP A 195 -5.72 7.78 6.34
C ASP A 195 -5.45 6.93 5.09
N LEU A 196 -6.23 5.85 4.89
CA LEU A 196 -6.15 5.04 3.68
C LEU A 196 -6.51 5.88 2.43
N GLY A 197 -7.54 6.73 2.55
CA GLY A 197 -8.03 7.62 1.50
C GLY A 197 -7.15 8.84 1.22
N GLY A 198 -6.39 9.31 2.21
CA GLY A 198 -5.48 10.46 2.11
C GLY A 198 -4.25 10.22 1.23
N THR A 199 -4.00 8.97 0.82
CA THR A 199 -2.92 8.67 -0.13
C THR A 199 -3.30 9.13 -1.54
N SER A 200 -2.60 10.13 -2.08
CA SER A 200 -2.91 10.87 -3.33
C SER A 200 -3.07 10.01 -4.60
N HIS A 201 -2.77 8.71 -4.53
CA HIS A 201 -2.84 7.75 -5.62
C HIS A 201 -3.53 6.45 -5.18
N MET A 202 -4.72 6.55 -4.58
CA MET A 202 -5.53 5.38 -4.27
C MET A 202 -6.11 4.78 -5.56
N ASP A 203 -5.96 3.47 -5.71
CA ASP A 203 -6.55 2.69 -6.80
C ASP A 203 -8.07 2.93 -6.87
N PRO A 204 -8.65 3.19 -8.06
CA PRO A 204 -10.10 3.24 -8.26
C PRO A 204 -10.86 2.06 -7.64
N LEU A 205 -10.30 0.85 -7.65
CA LEU A 205 -10.90 -0.32 -7.00
C LEU A 205 -10.96 -0.17 -5.48
N LEU A 206 -9.84 0.17 -4.85
CA LEU A 206 -9.77 0.39 -3.40
C LEU A 206 -10.74 1.50 -2.99
N ARG A 207 -10.76 2.61 -3.74
CA ARG A 207 -11.63 3.75 -3.48
C ARG A 207 -13.11 3.38 -3.58
N SER A 208 -13.51 2.75 -4.67
CA SER A 208 -14.91 2.37 -4.88
C SER A 208 -15.38 1.35 -3.84
N THR A 209 -14.53 0.38 -3.48
CA THR A 209 -14.83 -0.63 -2.46
C THR A 209 -14.96 0.01 -1.06
N LEU A 210 -14.06 0.92 -0.68
CA LEU A 210 -14.14 1.66 0.59
C LEU A 210 -15.41 2.51 0.68
N VAL A 211 -15.61 3.37 -0.30
CA VAL A 211 -16.73 4.34 -0.30
C VAL A 211 -18.07 3.64 -0.48
N GLY A 212 -18.10 2.55 -1.26
CA GLY A 212 -19.32 1.87 -1.63
C GLY A 212 -19.74 0.73 -0.71
N LEU A 213 -18.80 0.05 -0.04
CA LEU A 213 -19.11 -1.12 0.79
C LEU A 213 -18.70 -0.97 2.25
N VAL A 214 -17.51 -0.43 2.53
CA VAL A 214 -16.98 -0.35 3.91
C VAL A 214 -17.63 0.82 4.67
N MET A 215 -17.51 2.04 4.14
CA MET A 215 -18.00 3.28 4.78
C MET A 215 -19.51 3.31 5.02
N PRO A 216 -20.37 2.74 4.15
CA PRO A 216 -21.81 2.75 4.40
C PRO A 216 -22.26 1.69 5.41
N ALA A 217 -21.43 0.68 5.72
CA ALA A 217 -21.80 -0.44 6.59
C ALA A 217 -22.22 -0.01 8.02
N PRO A 218 -21.50 0.89 8.72
CA PRO A 218 -21.93 1.39 10.03
C PRO A 218 -23.30 2.08 10.00
N ARG A 219 -23.63 2.78 8.90
CA ARG A 219 -24.94 3.43 8.73
C ARG A 219 -26.06 2.41 8.58
N LEU A 220 -25.81 1.33 7.83
CA LEU A 220 -26.76 0.22 7.69
C LEU A 220 -27.00 -0.48 9.02
N ILE A 221 -25.93 -0.70 9.78
CA ILE A 221 -25.99 -1.24 11.14
C ILE A 221 -26.81 -0.33 12.05
N ALA A 222 -26.52 0.97 12.09
CA ALA A 222 -27.25 1.93 12.93
C ALA A 222 -28.73 2.03 12.54
N ALA A 223 -29.06 1.97 11.24
CA ALA A 223 -30.43 1.94 10.76
C ALA A 223 -31.16 0.66 11.21
N ALA A 224 -30.51 -0.49 11.14
CA ALA A 224 -31.05 -1.77 11.62
C ALA A 224 -31.26 -1.78 13.14
N GLU A 225 -30.29 -1.28 13.91
CA GLU A 225 -30.42 -1.12 15.37
C GLU A 225 -31.58 -0.20 15.74
N ARG A 226 -31.70 0.96 15.07
CA ARG A 226 -32.79 1.90 15.31
C ARG A 226 -34.14 1.25 15.00
N ALA A 227 -34.26 0.54 13.88
CA ALA A 227 -35.48 -0.16 13.53
C ALA A 227 -35.82 -1.27 14.55
N ALA A 228 -34.82 -1.98 15.07
CA ALA A 228 -35.00 -2.96 16.13
C ALA A 228 -35.42 -2.31 17.47
N GLN A 229 -34.82 -1.19 17.85
CA GLN A 229 -35.18 -0.45 19.08
C GLN A 229 -36.65 0.00 19.06
N LEU A 230 -37.14 0.50 17.92
CA LEU A 230 -38.54 0.91 17.75
C LEU A 230 -39.55 -0.24 17.88
N LEU A 231 -39.10 -1.47 17.64
CA LEU A 231 -39.93 -2.67 17.80
C LEU A 231 -40.06 -3.09 19.27
N VAL A 232 -39.07 -2.74 20.09
CA VAL A 232 -38.96 -3.27 21.44
C VAL A 232 -39.21 -2.22 22.53
N ASP A 233 -39.14 -0.93 22.20
CA ASP A 233 -39.40 0.15 23.16
C ASP A 233 -40.82 0.02 23.76
N PRO A 234 -40.93 -0.15 25.09
CA PRO A 234 -42.20 -0.36 25.78
C PRO A 234 -43.20 0.80 25.60
N ARG A 235 -42.71 2.01 25.27
CA ARG A 235 -43.57 3.17 24.97
C ARG A 235 -44.48 2.93 23.77
N TRP A 236 -44.11 2.01 22.88
CA TRP A 236 -44.84 1.69 21.67
C TRP A 236 -45.58 0.34 21.74
N GLN A 237 -45.59 -0.33 22.90
CA GLN A 237 -46.32 -1.58 23.08
C GLN A 237 -47.83 -1.33 23.08
N GLY A 238 -48.53 -1.92 22.10
CA GLY A 238 -50.00 -1.93 22.04
C GLY A 238 -50.68 -0.81 21.24
N GLN A 239 -49.94 0.19 20.74
CA GLN A 239 -50.49 1.24 19.88
C GLN A 239 -49.61 1.53 18.66
N LEU A 240 -50.18 1.37 17.46
CA LEU A 240 -49.60 1.87 16.21
C LEU A 240 -49.81 3.39 16.16
N THR A 241 -48.85 4.13 16.70
CA THR A 241 -48.84 5.59 16.59
C THR A 241 -48.30 6.02 15.23
N SER A 242 -48.78 7.14 14.71
CA SER A 242 -48.24 7.76 13.49
C SER A 242 -46.75 8.06 13.60
N GLN A 243 -46.29 8.41 14.81
CA GLN A 243 -44.87 8.65 15.10
C GLN A 243 -44.03 7.39 14.93
N ARG A 244 -44.46 6.24 15.45
CA ARG A 244 -43.74 4.97 15.29
C ARG A 244 -43.60 4.57 13.83
N LEU A 245 -44.69 4.69 13.05
CA LEU A 245 -44.69 4.42 11.62
C LEU A 245 -43.75 5.38 10.85
N HIS A 246 -43.71 6.64 11.26
CA HIS A 246 -42.79 7.61 10.66
C HIS A 246 -41.32 7.26 10.96
N GLU A 247 -40.99 6.96 12.21
CA GLU A 247 -39.62 6.61 12.61
C GLU A 247 -39.16 5.27 12.00
N SER A 248 -40.06 4.28 11.87
CA SER A 248 -39.75 3.02 11.20
C SER A 248 -39.53 3.22 9.70
N ALA A 249 -40.37 4.02 9.04
CA ALA A 249 -40.22 4.37 7.63
C ALA A 249 -38.91 5.12 7.36
N LEU A 250 -38.50 6.03 8.25
CA LEU A 250 -37.21 6.73 8.15
C LEU A 250 -36.03 5.76 8.25
N ALA A 251 -36.03 4.86 9.24
CA ALA A 251 -34.96 3.87 9.39
C ALA A 251 -34.88 2.91 8.19
N GLN A 252 -36.03 2.48 7.66
CA GLN A 252 -36.10 1.65 6.46
C GLN A 252 -35.61 2.39 5.21
N GLY A 253 -36.01 3.64 5.02
CA GLY A 253 -35.56 4.47 3.89
C GLY A 253 -34.05 4.66 3.90
N GLN A 254 -33.45 4.93 5.07
CA GLN A 254 -32.00 5.05 5.24
C GLN A 254 -31.29 3.74 4.89
N ALA A 255 -31.77 2.60 5.41
CA ALA A 255 -31.21 1.29 5.10
C ALA A 255 -31.32 0.95 3.60
N ALA A 256 -32.46 1.21 2.98
CA ALA A 256 -32.69 0.97 1.56
C ALA A 256 -31.75 1.81 0.68
N GLN A 257 -31.56 3.09 1.00
CA GLN A 257 -30.61 3.96 0.30
C GLN A 257 -29.18 3.42 0.38
N VAL A 258 -28.74 3.01 1.58
CA VAL A 258 -27.40 2.45 1.79
C VAL A 258 -27.22 1.13 1.03
N MET A 259 -28.20 0.22 1.11
CA MET A 259 -28.15 -1.05 0.37
C MET A 259 -28.14 -0.83 -1.14
N GLN A 260 -28.86 0.16 -1.65
CA GLN A 260 -28.84 0.53 -3.08
C GLN A 260 -27.45 1.06 -3.49
N GLN A 261 -26.82 1.89 -2.67
CA GLN A 261 -25.44 2.36 -2.92
C GLN A 261 -24.44 1.19 -2.95
N MET A 262 -24.54 0.26 -1.99
CA MET A 262 -23.71 -0.94 -1.96
C MET A 262 -23.93 -1.81 -3.20
N ARG A 263 -25.20 -2.00 -3.60
CA ARG A 263 -25.58 -2.75 -4.81
C ARG A 263 -25.02 -2.12 -6.07
N GLN A 264 -25.15 -0.80 -6.23
CA GLN A 264 -24.59 -0.07 -7.38
C GLN A 264 -23.07 -0.22 -7.45
N THR A 265 -22.39 -0.18 -6.30
CA THR A 265 -20.95 -0.40 -6.21
C THR A 265 -20.59 -1.82 -6.67
N LEU A 266 -21.27 -2.85 -6.15
CA LEU A 266 -21.09 -4.25 -6.56
C LEU A 266 -21.54 -4.56 -8.00
N GLN A 267 -22.32 -3.68 -8.63
CA GLN A 267 -22.71 -3.80 -10.03
C GLN A 267 -21.79 -3.04 -10.98
N SER A 268 -20.94 -2.16 -10.44
CA SER A 268 -20.00 -1.36 -11.23
C SER A 268 -18.99 -2.25 -11.97
N PRO A 269 -18.49 -1.82 -13.15
CA PRO A 269 -17.45 -2.56 -13.88
C PRO A 269 -16.19 -2.79 -13.04
N VAL A 270 -15.80 -1.82 -12.21
CA VAL A 270 -14.62 -1.88 -11.33
C VAL A 270 -14.74 -3.02 -10.33
N SER A 271 -15.94 -3.26 -9.79
CA SER A 271 -16.16 -4.36 -8.84
C SER A 271 -16.00 -5.77 -9.42
N ARG A 272 -15.90 -5.92 -10.75
CA ARG A 272 -15.65 -7.23 -11.38
C ARG A 272 -14.29 -7.81 -10.98
N GLU A 273 -13.32 -6.95 -10.70
CA GLU A 273 -11.98 -7.35 -10.26
C GLU A 273 -11.98 -7.97 -8.84
N LEU A 274 -13.04 -7.77 -8.04
CA LEU A 274 -13.20 -8.45 -6.75
C LEU A 274 -13.48 -9.96 -6.88
N GLY A 275 -13.78 -10.45 -8.09
CA GLY A 275 -13.98 -11.88 -8.38
C GLY A 275 -14.99 -12.55 -7.44
N PRO A 276 -14.62 -13.65 -6.74
CA PRO A 276 -15.55 -14.39 -5.88
C PRO A 276 -16.04 -13.58 -4.67
N ALA A 277 -15.26 -12.62 -4.18
CA ALA A 277 -15.67 -11.76 -3.06
C ALA A 277 -16.88 -10.90 -3.43
N ARG A 278 -17.02 -10.53 -4.71
CA ARG A 278 -18.20 -9.83 -5.23
C ARG A 278 -19.47 -10.66 -5.09
N GLU A 279 -19.41 -11.94 -5.44
CA GLU A 279 -20.56 -12.85 -5.38
C GLU A 279 -20.98 -13.12 -3.94
N GLN A 280 -19.99 -13.30 -3.05
CA GLN A 280 -20.22 -13.40 -1.61
C GLN A 280 -20.88 -12.12 -1.07
N ALA A 281 -20.39 -10.95 -1.46
CA ALA A 281 -20.97 -9.67 -1.06
C ALA A 281 -22.40 -9.48 -1.59
N LEU A 282 -22.67 -9.83 -2.85
CA LEU A 282 -24.04 -9.79 -3.41
C LEU A 282 -25.00 -10.72 -2.66
N THR A 283 -24.52 -11.92 -2.30
CA THR A 283 -25.29 -12.90 -1.53
C THR A 283 -25.58 -12.40 -0.11
N ALA A 284 -24.58 -11.83 0.56
CA ALA A 284 -24.73 -11.20 1.86
C ALA A 284 -25.71 -10.02 1.80
N LEU A 285 -25.60 -9.15 0.79
CA LEU A 285 -26.51 -8.03 0.58
C LEU A 285 -27.96 -8.47 0.38
N ALA A 286 -28.19 -9.52 -0.41
CA ALA A 286 -29.52 -10.11 -0.59
C ALA A 286 -30.06 -10.75 0.70
N SER A 287 -29.19 -11.26 1.57
CA SER A 287 -29.58 -11.73 2.91
C SER A 287 -30.01 -10.56 3.82
N ILE A 288 -29.23 -9.49 3.84
CA ILE A 288 -29.50 -8.28 4.63
C ILE A 288 -30.84 -7.65 4.20
N GLU A 289 -31.07 -7.51 2.89
CA GLU A 289 -32.31 -6.94 2.34
C GLU A 289 -33.54 -7.78 2.75
N ARG A 290 -33.45 -9.11 2.69
CA ARG A 290 -34.52 -10.00 3.16
C ARG A 290 -34.79 -9.84 4.65
N SER A 291 -33.75 -9.75 5.48
CA SER A 291 -33.88 -9.54 6.92
C SER A 291 -34.49 -8.17 7.25
N MET A 292 -34.07 -7.11 6.55
CA MET A 292 -34.64 -5.78 6.69
C MET A 292 -36.12 -5.73 6.27
N ASN A 293 -36.48 -6.35 5.15
CA ASN A 293 -37.87 -6.39 4.69
C ASN A 293 -38.77 -7.17 5.65
N ARG A 294 -38.27 -8.24 6.27
CA ARG A 294 -38.99 -8.94 7.35
C ARG A 294 -39.19 -8.04 8.56
N LEU A 295 -38.13 -7.36 9.00
CA LEU A 295 -38.18 -6.43 10.13
C LEU A 295 -39.17 -5.28 9.87
N ALA A 296 -39.20 -4.77 8.64
CA ALA A 296 -40.16 -3.77 8.18
C ALA A 296 -41.60 -4.29 8.19
N HIS A 297 -41.82 -5.50 7.67
CA HIS A 297 -43.13 -6.14 7.69
C HIS A 297 -43.65 -6.28 9.12
N TYR A 298 -42.85 -6.83 10.04
CA TYR A 298 -43.22 -6.95 11.46
C TYR A 298 -43.55 -5.61 12.11
N SER A 299 -42.87 -4.52 11.70
CA SER A 299 -43.19 -3.18 12.23
C SER A 299 -44.54 -2.63 11.77
N ASN A 300 -45.06 -3.10 10.62
CA ASN A 300 -46.21 -2.52 9.95
C ASN A 300 -47.49 -3.36 10.04
N THR A 301 -47.41 -4.69 10.12
CA THR A 301 -48.58 -5.56 9.89
C THR A 301 -49.30 -6.07 11.12
N ASP A 302 -48.72 -6.08 12.32
CA ASP A 302 -49.44 -6.63 13.47
C ASP A 302 -49.06 -6.01 14.84
N PRO A 303 -49.94 -5.23 15.49
CA PRO A 303 -49.73 -4.75 16.85
C PRO A 303 -49.79 -5.87 17.90
N ARG A 304 -50.23 -7.08 17.53
CA ARG A 304 -50.36 -8.27 18.38
C ARG A 304 -49.29 -9.34 18.14
N VAL A 305 -48.33 -9.13 17.23
CA VAL A 305 -47.09 -9.93 17.22
C VAL A 305 -46.22 -9.45 18.38
N SER A 306 -46.71 -9.76 19.57
CA SER A 306 -46.03 -9.77 20.85
C SER A 306 -45.17 -11.03 21.01
N SER A 307 -44.99 -11.84 19.95
CA SER A 307 -43.96 -12.88 19.99
C SER A 307 -42.61 -12.22 19.77
N VAL A 308 -42.12 -11.71 20.89
CA VAL A 308 -40.73 -11.32 21.07
C VAL A 308 -39.76 -12.49 20.80
N ASP A 309 -40.25 -13.67 20.45
CA ASP A 309 -39.47 -14.85 20.05
C ASP A 309 -38.93 -14.77 18.61
N ALA A 310 -39.55 -14.03 17.68
CA ALA A 310 -39.14 -13.99 16.26
C ALA A 310 -38.15 -12.86 15.91
N LEU A 311 -38.11 -11.79 16.71
CA LEU A 311 -37.20 -10.65 16.55
C LEU A 311 -35.73 -10.90 16.96
N PRO A 312 -35.44 -11.63 18.06
CA PRO A 312 -34.09 -11.87 18.56
C PRO A 312 -33.12 -12.50 17.57
N PRO A 313 -33.51 -13.41 16.65
CA PRO A 313 -32.57 -13.95 15.66
C PRO A 313 -32.31 -13.01 14.47
N LEU A 314 -33.20 -12.06 14.15
CA LEU A 314 -33.09 -11.26 12.92
C LEU A 314 -31.98 -10.21 12.99
N LEU A 315 -31.84 -9.51 14.11
CA LEU A 315 -30.80 -8.49 14.26
C LEU A 315 -29.38 -9.09 14.21
N PRO A 316 -29.04 -10.16 14.96
CA PRO A 316 -27.75 -10.83 14.84
C PRO A 316 -27.47 -11.37 13.43
N GLN A 317 -28.49 -11.87 12.72
CA GLN A 317 -28.33 -12.31 11.33
C GLN A 317 -28.00 -11.16 10.39
N LEU A 318 -28.67 -10.01 10.56
CA LEU A 318 -28.39 -8.82 9.77
C LEU A 318 -26.98 -8.30 10.04
N LEU A 319 -26.59 -8.18 11.31
CA LEU A 319 -25.26 -7.73 11.70
C LEU A 319 -24.18 -8.64 11.13
N ARG A 320 -24.33 -9.97 11.27
CA ARG A 320 -23.42 -10.93 10.64
C ARG A 320 -23.37 -10.79 9.13
N GLY A 321 -24.50 -10.55 8.46
CA GLY A 321 -24.53 -10.32 7.02
C GLY A 321 -23.74 -9.07 6.61
N VAL A 322 -23.92 -7.95 7.32
CA VAL A 322 -23.17 -6.70 7.05
C VAL A 322 -21.68 -6.91 7.31
N GLN A 323 -21.33 -7.65 8.35
CA GLN A 323 -19.95 -7.97 8.67
C GLN A 323 -19.31 -8.90 7.65
N GLN A 324 -20.01 -9.94 7.20
CA GLN A 324 -19.54 -10.82 6.12
C GLN A 324 -19.30 -10.04 4.83
N LEU A 325 -20.20 -9.12 4.47
CA LEU A 325 -20.03 -8.23 3.32
C LEU A 325 -18.74 -7.40 3.45
N ARG A 326 -18.56 -6.77 4.62
CA ARG A 326 -17.42 -5.90 4.88
C ARG A 326 -16.10 -6.66 4.96
N ALA A 327 -16.08 -7.80 5.65
CA ALA A 327 -14.90 -8.65 5.76
C ALA A 327 -14.47 -9.20 4.39
N ALA A 328 -15.42 -9.64 3.55
CA ALA A 328 -15.14 -10.08 2.18
C ALA A 328 -14.54 -8.94 1.34
N ALA A 329 -15.10 -7.72 1.44
CA ALA A 329 -14.60 -6.55 0.74
C ALA A 329 -13.17 -6.18 1.18
N LEU A 330 -12.92 -6.09 2.49
CA LEU A 330 -11.60 -5.75 3.04
C LEU A 330 -10.55 -6.83 2.76
N THR A 331 -10.93 -8.10 2.80
CA THR A 331 -10.03 -9.22 2.46
C THR A 331 -9.64 -9.18 0.98
N SER A 332 -10.61 -8.95 0.10
CA SER A 332 -10.33 -8.79 -1.34
C SER A 332 -9.45 -7.58 -1.63
N MET A 333 -9.68 -6.45 -0.96
CA MET A 333 -8.79 -5.28 -1.05
C MET A 333 -7.36 -5.60 -0.58
N ARG A 334 -7.21 -6.35 0.50
CA ARG A 334 -5.91 -6.78 1.02
C ARG A 334 -5.18 -7.67 0.02
N GLU A 335 -5.87 -8.66 -0.54
CA GLU A 335 -5.32 -9.56 -1.56
C GLU A 335 -4.85 -8.78 -2.80
N HIS A 336 -5.65 -7.82 -3.26
CA HIS A 336 -5.29 -6.95 -4.39
C HIS A 336 -4.03 -6.12 -4.10
N VAL A 337 -3.93 -5.51 -2.92
CA VAL A 337 -2.73 -4.72 -2.54
C VAL A 337 -1.49 -5.62 -2.42
N LEU A 338 -1.65 -6.85 -1.92
CA LEU A 338 -0.56 -7.83 -1.84
C LEU A 338 -0.10 -8.31 -3.22
N ALA A 339 -1.04 -8.54 -4.14
CA ALA A 339 -0.72 -8.87 -5.54
C ALA A 339 0.05 -7.72 -6.20
N GLN A 340 -0.45 -6.48 -6.07
CA GLN A 340 0.22 -5.29 -6.61
C GLN A 340 1.63 -5.11 -6.04
N ARG A 341 1.83 -5.42 -4.75
CA ARG A 341 3.15 -5.40 -4.11
C ARG A 341 4.07 -6.45 -4.72
N HIS A 342 3.58 -7.67 -4.92
CA HIS A 342 4.36 -8.75 -5.51
C HIS A 342 4.82 -8.39 -6.93
N ASP A 343 3.89 -7.87 -7.75
CA ASP A 343 4.17 -7.45 -9.11
C ASP A 343 5.23 -6.33 -9.14
N THR A 344 5.08 -5.31 -8.29
CA THR A 344 6.04 -4.19 -8.19
C THR A 344 7.45 -4.67 -7.80
N VAL A 345 7.53 -5.60 -6.85
CA VAL A 345 8.83 -6.18 -6.43
C VAL A 345 9.42 -7.04 -7.54
N GLN A 346 8.60 -7.82 -8.24
CA GLN A 346 9.05 -8.67 -9.34
C GLN A 346 9.55 -7.84 -10.53
N GLU A 347 8.84 -6.78 -10.90
CA GLU A 347 9.30 -5.81 -11.91
C GLU A 347 10.65 -5.20 -11.52
N LEU A 348 10.82 -4.77 -10.27
CA LEU A 348 12.08 -4.21 -9.79
C LEU A 348 13.24 -5.23 -9.87
N ILE A 349 12.99 -6.51 -9.54
CA ILE A 349 13.99 -7.58 -9.63
C ILE A 349 14.35 -7.85 -11.10
N LEU A 350 13.35 -7.95 -11.98
CA LEU A 350 13.55 -8.21 -13.40
C LEU A 350 14.31 -7.07 -14.09
N ASP A 351 13.90 -5.82 -13.85
CA ASP A 351 14.57 -4.63 -14.37
C ASP A 351 16.01 -4.53 -13.86
N GLY A 352 16.21 -4.79 -12.57
CA GLY A 352 17.53 -4.82 -11.94
C GLY A 352 18.44 -5.89 -12.54
N ALA A 353 17.91 -7.11 -12.75
CA ALA A 353 18.64 -8.22 -13.36
C ALA A 353 18.97 -7.96 -14.83
N LEU A 354 18.02 -7.42 -15.60
CA LEU A 354 18.22 -7.06 -17.00
C LEU A 354 19.31 -5.99 -17.14
N LEU A 355 19.24 -4.93 -16.33
CA LEU A 355 20.22 -3.85 -16.37
C LEU A 355 21.60 -4.31 -15.92
N LEU A 356 21.70 -5.14 -14.88
CA LEU A 356 22.96 -5.77 -14.49
C LEU A 356 23.53 -6.64 -15.64
N GLY A 357 22.68 -7.41 -16.30
CA GLY A 357 23.06 -8.20 -17.48
C GLY A 357 23.60 -7.34 -18.62
N CYS A 358 22.90 -6.25 -18.96
CA CYS A 358 23.35 -5.28 -19.96
C CYS A 358 24.68 -4.61 -19.57
N ALA A 359 24.86 -4.26 -18.31
CA ALA A 359 26.11 -3.66 -17.82
C ALA A 359 27.28 -4.65 -17.92
N LEU A 360 27.09 -5.90 -17.52
CA LEU A 360 28.10 -6.96 -17.65
C LEU A 360 28.45 -7.24 -19.12
N LEU A 361 27.45 -7.28 -20.01
CA LEU A 361 27.67 -7.43 -21.44
C LEU A 361 28.43 -6.23 -22.03
N GLY A 362 28.11 -5.01 -21.60
CA GLY A 362 28.84 -3.80 -21.99
C GLY A 362 30.30 -3.82 -21.55
N VAL A 363 30.58 -4.22 -20.30
CA VAL A 363 31.94 -4.41 -19.80
C VAL A 363 32.68 -5.48 -20.60
N TYR A 364 32.02 -6.62 -20.85
CA TYR A 364 32.61 -7.73 -21.60
C TYR A 364 32.99 -7.33 -23.03
N THR A 365 32.06 -6.75 -23.78
CA THR A 365 32.29 -6.29 -25.17
C THR A 365 33.45 -5.30 -25.25
N LEU A 366 33.50 -4.35 -24.30
CA LEU A 366 34.56 -3.35 -24.22
C LEU A 366 35.93 -3.96 -23.87
N VAL A 367 35.98 -4.97 -22.99
CA VAL A 367 37.21 -5.74 -22.70
C VAL A 367 37.67 -6.55 -23.92
N CYS A 368 36.73 -7.18 -24.64
CA CYS A 368 37.02 -7.91 -25.86
C CYS A 368 37.58 -7.00 -26.96
N SER A 369 36.92 -5.88 -27.26
CA SER A 369 37.41 -4.88 -28.22
C SER A 369 38.79 -4.34 -27.83
N TYR A 370 39.01 -4.06 -26.55
CA TYR A 370 40.32 -3.63 -26.06
C TYR A 370 41.41 -4.68 -26.35
N ARG A 371 41.14 -5.96 -26.06
CA ARG A 371 42.11 -7.04 -26.30
C ARG A 371 42.42 -7.22 -27.78
N VAL A 372 41.41 -7.16 -28.65
CA VAL A 372 41.58 -7.27 -30.10
C VAL A 372 42.42 -6.10 -30.64
N ILE A 373 42.03 -4.86 -30.34
CA ILE A 373 42.71 -3.65 -30.82
C ILE A 373 44.14 -3.57 -30.28
N HIS A 374 44.33 -3.78 -28.98
CA HIS A 374 45.66 -3.72 -28.38
C HIS A 374 46.58 -4.82 -28.93
N GLY A 375 46.06 -6.04 -29.10
CA GLY A 375 46.80 -7.14 -29.70
C GLY A 375 47.26 -6.83 -31.12
N GLY A 376 46.34 -6.39 -31.98
CA GLY A 376 46.64 -6.01 -33.37
C GLY A 376 47.64 -4.86 -33.48
N LEU A 377 47.47 -3.79 -32.69
CA LEU A 377 48.39 -2.64 -32.69
C LEU A 377 49.82 -3.02 -32.25
N VAL A 378 49.98 -3.93 -31.29
CA VAL A 378 51.31 -4.40 -30.87
C VAL A 378 52.00 -5.17 -32.00
N VAL A 379 51.25 -6.02 -32.71
CA VAL A 379 51.76 -6.76 -33.87
C VAL A 379 52.17 -5.80 -34.99
N LEU A 380 51.30 -4.86 -35.37
CA LEU A 380 51.59 -3.83 -36.37
C LEU A 380 52.82 -3.00 -36.01
N ARG A 381 52.95 -2.59 -34.74
CA ARG A 381 54.14 -1.86 -34.26
C ARG A 381 55.42 -2.68 -34.42
N SER A 382 55.39 -3.98 -34.13
CA SER A 382 56.54 -4.86 -34.29
C SER A 382 56.94 -5.06 -35.75
N HIS A 383 55.97 -5.08 -36.67
CA HIS A 383 56.23 -5.16 -38.11
C HIS A 383 56.79 -3.86 -38.65
N ALA A 384 56.21 -2.72 -38.27
CA ALA A 384 56.71 -1.40 -38.65
C ALA A 384 58.16 -1.18 -38.17
N ALA A 385 58.50 -1.61 -36.96
CA ALA A 385 59.86 -1.56 -36.44
C ALA A 385 60.83 -2.41 -37.28
N ARG A 386 60.45 -3.66 -37.62
CA ARG A 386 61.29 -4.55 -38.45
C ARG A 386 61.46 -4.07 -39.89
N MET A 387 60.42 -3.47 -40.49
CA MET A 387 60.53 -2.83 -41.80
C MET A 387 61.46 -1.62 -41.76
N ALA A 388 61.45 -0.85 -40.68
CA ALA A 388 62.40 0.25 -40.48
C ALA A 388 63.85 -0.25 -40.34
N ASP A 389 64.03 -1.45 -39.78
CA ASP A 389 65.33 -2.14 -39.69
C ASP A 389 65.72 -2.87 -41.00
N GLY A 390 64.88 -2.81 -42.05
CA GLY A 390 65.15 -3.37 -43.38
C GLY A 390 64.82 -4.86 -43.56
N ASP A 391 64.15 -5.50 -42.58
CA ASP A 391 63.71 -6.89 -42.68
C ASP A 391 62.31 -6.99 -43.31
N PHE A 392 62.27 -7.43 -44.58
CA PHE A 392 61.04 -7.65 -45.34
C PHE A 392 60.64 -9.14 -45.45
N SER A 393 61.25 -10.02 -44.66
CA SER A 393 61.08 -11.48 -44.80
C SER A 393 59.70 -12.01 -44.37
N GLN A 394 58.91 -11.23 -43.61
CA GLN A 394 57.61 -11.65 -43.11
C GLN A 394 56.46 -10.98 -43.87
N ILE A 395 55.66 -11.80 -44.56
CA ILE A 395 54.38 -11.38 -45.15
C ILE A 395 53.32 -11.44 -44.05
N PRO A 396 52.59 -10.34 -43.78
CA PRO A 396 51.54 -10.34 -42.77
C PRO A 396 50.44 -11.32 -43.18
N GLN A 397 50.13 -12.28 -42.29
CA GLN A 397 48.97 -13.15 -42.45
C GLN A 397 47.81 -12.60 -41.60
N PRO A 398 46.67 -12.26 -42.21
CA PRO A 398 45.51 -11.78 -41.45
C PRO A 398 45.03 -12.89 -40.53
N ARG A 399 44.89 -12.57 -39.24
CA ARG A 399 44.23 -13.45 -38.25
C ARG A 399 42.84 -12.91 -37.97
N GLY A 400 41.91 -13.11 -38.91
CA GLY A 400 40.52 -12.68 -38.79
C GLY A 400 40.03 -11.86 -39.99
N HIS A 401 38.81 -11.34 -39.89
CA HIS A 401 38.19 -10.45 -40.87
C HIS A 401 38.21 -8.96 -40.42
N ASP A 402 38.85 -8.67 -39.29
CA ASP A 402 38.95 -7.30 -38.77
C ASP A 402 40.04 -6.50 -39.51
N GLU A 403 39.95 -5.18 -39.44
CA GLU A 403 40.85 -4.25 -40.14
C GLU A 403 42.29 -4.22 -39.61
N VAL A 404 42.59 -4.88 -38.48
CA VAL A 404 43.86 -4.78 -37.72
C VAL A 404 44.66 -6.07 -37.72
#